data_AF-A0A2E0UI47-F1
#
_entry.id   AF-A0A2E0UI47-F1
#
_cell.length_a   1.000
_cell.length_b   1.000
_cell.length_c   1.000
_cell.angle_alpha   90.00
_cell.angle_beta   90.00
_cell.angle_gamma   90.00
#
_symmetry.space_group_name_H-M   'P 1'
#
loop_
_entity.id
_entity.type
_entity.pdbx_description
1 polymer ?
#
loop_
_entity_poly.entity_id
_entity_poly.type
_entity_poly.pdbx_seq_one_letter_code
_entity_poly.pdbx_strand_id
1 'polypeptide(L)' 'MSANTERKIWHYDSGNRPRGPYTESEIEGRIAEGEITGQTLVWAHPMEEWLPATTVGPFK' A
#
# COMPACT_ATOMS: atom_id res chain seq x y z
N MET A 1 7.19 -24.08 10.23
CA MET A 1 7.56 -22.69 9.90
C MET A 1 6.25 -21.98 9.57
N SER A 2 5.67 -21.26 10.53
CA SER A 2 4.33 -20.70 10.32
C SER A 2 4.41 -19.47 9.42
N ALA A 3 3.74 -19.59 8.28
CA ALA A 3 3.50 -18.60 7.24
C ALA A 3 3.28 -17.19 7.82
N ASN A 4 4.23 -16.28 7.56
CA ASN A 4 4.10 -14.84 7.85
C ASN A 4 3.26 -14.15 6.76
N THR A 5 2.24 -14.84 6.26
CA THR A 5 1.47 -14.46 5.08
C THR A 5 0.27 -13.64 5.55
N GLU A 6 0.15 -12.41 5.04
CA GLU A 6 -1.05 -11.56 5.09
C GLU A 6 -1.27 -10.67 6.33
N ARG A 7 -0.23 -10.08 6.92
CA ARG A 7 -0.46 -8.95 7.83
C ARG A 7 -0.99 -7.75 7.04
N LYS A 8 -2.24 -7.37 7.30
CA LYS A 8 -2.85 -6.14 6.78
C LYS A 8 -2.24 -4.94 7.50
N ILE A 9 -1.36 -4.22 6.82
CA ILE A 9 -0.62 -3.06 7.38
C ILE A 9 -0.54 -1.87 6.43
N TRP A 10 -0.88 -2.07 5.15
CA TRP A 10 -0.76 -1.03 4.14
C TRP A 10 -2.02 -0.18 4.06
N HIS A 11 -1.82 1.10 3.84
CA HIS A 11 -2.85 2.08 3.55
C HIS A 11 -2.50 2.85 2.29
N TYR A 12 -3.51 3.34 1.57
CA TYR A 12 -3.33 4.30 0.48
C TYR A 12 -4.25 5.51 0.66
N ASP A 13 -3.86 6.66 0.12
CA ASP A 13 -4.69 7.86 0.10
C ASP A 13 -5.74 7.79 -1.02
N SER A 14 -7.00 8.07 -0.67
CA SER A 14 -8.09 8.24 -1.62
C SER A 14 -8.83 9.53 -1.31
N GLY A 15 -8.34 10.63 -1.88
CA GLY A 15 -8.95 11.95 -1.71
C GLY A 15 -8.80 12.49 -0.29
N ASN A 16 -7.57 12.50 0.25
CA ASN A 16 -7.25 12.88 1.63
C ASN A 16 -7.93 11.99 2.70
N ARG A 17 -8.19 10.73 2.35
CA ARG A 17 -8.76 9.75 3.27
C ARG A 17 -7.95 8.46 3.18
N PRO A 18 -7.39 7.98 4.31
CA PRO A 18 -6.67 6.71 4.33
C PRO A 18 -7.64 5.55 4.10
N ARG A 19 -7.25 4.63 3.22
CA ARG A 19 -7.97 3.38 2.91
C ARG A 19 -7.10 2.20 3.35
N GLY A 20 -7.66 1.26 4.10
CA GLY A 20 -6.97 0.08 4.62
C GLY A 20 -7.36 -0.26 6.06
N PRO A 21 -6.63 -1.16 6.74
CA PRO A 21 -5.42 -1.84 6.25
C PRO A 21 -5.67 -2.90 5.19
N TYR A 22 -4.70 -3.03 4.28
CA TYR A 22 -4.62 -4.05 3.24
C TYR A 22 -3.32 -4.84 3.36
N THR A 23 -3.31 -6.05 2.82
CA THR A 23 -2.08 -6.79 2.55
C THR A 23 -1.33 -6.12 1.39
N GLU A 24 -0.04 -6.44 1.25
CA GLU A 24 0.76 -5.99 0.11
C GLU A 24 0.13 -6.45 -1.22
N SER A 25 -0.28 -7.72 -1.30
CA SER A 25 -0.93 -8.28 -2.49
C SER A 25 -2.28 -7.61 -2.81
N GLU A 26 -3.05 -7.21 -1.79
CA GLU A 26 -4.28 -6.42 -2.01
C GLU A 26 -3.97 -5.03 -2.59
N ILE A 27 -2.86 -4.39 -2.21
CA ILE A 27 -2.42 -3.13 -2.81
C ILE A 27 -1.94 -3.34 -4.25
N GLU A 28 -1.13 -4.37 -4.52
CA GLU A 28 -0.67 -4.73 -5.87
C GLU A 28 -1.86 -4.98 -6.82
N GLY A 29 -2.89 -5.69 -6.36
CA GLY A 29 -4.11 -5.92 -7.13
C GLY A 29 -4.80 -4.60 -7.52
N ARG A 30 -4.90 -3.65 -6.57
CA ARG A 30 -5.47 -2.32 -6.83
C ARG A 30 -4.62 -1.47 -7.78
N ILE A 31 -3.30 -1.64 -7.76
CA ILE A 31 -2.40 -1.03 -8.75
C ILE A 31 -2.68 -1.60 -10.13
N ALA A 32 -2.81 -2.92 -10.25
CA ALA A 32 -3.12 -3.59 -11.51
C ALA A 32 -4.50 -3.19 -12.07
N GLU A 33 -5.48 -2.94 -11.20
CA GLU A 33 -6.80 -2.43 -11.58
C GLU A 33 -6.81 -0.92 -11.91
N GLY A 34 -5.72 -0.20 -11.62
CA GLY A 34 -5.59 1.25 -11.86
C GLY A 34 -6.25 2.12 -10.80
N GLU A 35 -6.72 1.55 -9.69
CA GLU A 35 -7.26 2.31 -8.54
C GLU A 35 -6.14 3.06 -7.80
N ILE A 36 -4.98 2.41 -7.66
CA ILE A 36 -3.76 3.02 -7.10
C ILE A 36 -2.81 3.28 -8.26
N THR A 37 -2.36 4.52 -8.38
CA THR A 37 -1.35 4.91 -9.38
C THR A 37 0.01 5.08 -8.71
N GLY A 38 1.08 5.18 -9.50
CA GLY A 38 2.42 5.47 -8.96
C GLY A 38 2.51 6.77 -8.13
N GLN A 39 1.57 7.71 -8.32
CA GLN A 39 1.47 8.97 -7.58
C GLN A 39 0.60 8.88 -6.33
N THR A 40 -0.19 7.80 -6.18
CA THR A 40 -1.02 7.59 -4.99
C THR A 40 -0.10 7.39 -3.79
N LEU A 41 -0.36 8.15 -2.72
CA LEU A 41 0.39 8.02 -1.48
C LEU A 41 0.02 6.72 -0.79
N VAL A 42 1.03 5.98 -0.33
CA VAL A 42 0.88 4.76 0.46
C VAL A 42 1.69 4.86 1.75
N TRP A 43 1.25 4.12 2.76
CA TRP A 43 1.90 4.09 4.06
C TRP A 43 1.68 2.73 4.73
N ALA A 44 2.69 2.25 5.45
CA ALA A 44 2.58 1.13 6.38
C ALA A 44 3.50 1.37 7.57
N HIS A 45 3.13 0.87 8.75
CA HIS A 45 4.02 0.92 9.90
C HIS A 45 5.32 0.12 9.62
N PRO A 46 6.53 0.65 9.93
CA PRO A 46 6.82 1.88 10.67
C PRO A 46 7.26 3.09 9.81
N MET A 47 6.79 3.22 8.57
CA MET A 47 7.12 4.36 7.72
C MET A 47 6.85 5.70 8.44
N GLU A 48 7.78 6.64 8.31
CA GLU A 48 7.71 7.94 8.98
C GLU A 48 6.65 8.85 8.35
N GLU A 49 6.47 8.75 7.04
CA GLU A 49 5.55 9.56 6.25
C GLU A 49 4.90 8.76 5.12
N TRP A 50 3.84 9.31 4.54
CA TRP A 50 3.19 8.76 3.36
C TRP A 50 4.02 9.04 2.12
N LEU A 51 4.30 8.02 1.31
CA LEU A 51 5.16 8.14 0.14
C LEU A 51 4.42 7.73 -1.13
N PRO A 52 4.71 8.31 -2.30
CA PRO A 52 4.14 7.84 -3.56
C PRO A 52 4.45 6.36 -3.80
N ALA A 53 3.49 5.58 -4.28
CA ALA A 53 3.63 4.13 -4.47
C ALA A 53 4.90 3.75 -5.27
N THR A 54 5.24 4.51 -6.32
CA THR A 54 6.46 4.29 -7.13
C THR A 54 7.77 4.41 -6.34
N THR A 55 7.78 5.07 -5.19
CA THR A 55 8.97 5.22 -4.34
C THR A 55 9.12 4.13 -3.28
N VAL A 56 8.08 3.30 -3.12
CA VAL A 56 7.98 2.28 -2.08
C VAL A 56 8.38 0.94 -2.67
N GLY A 57 9.40 0.29 -2.07
CA GLY A 57 10.09 -0.86 -2.64
C GLY A 57 9.21 -2.01 -3.16
N PRO A 58 8.15 -2.42 -2.45
CA PRO A 58 7.20 -3.43 -2.93
C PRO A 58 6.33 -3.05 -4.13
N PHE A 59 6.16 -1.76 -4.44
CA PHE A 59 5.21 -1.27 -5.45
C PHE A 59 5.87 -0.53 -6.62
N LYS A 60 7.20 -0.58 -6.71
CA LYS A 60 7.99 0.04 -7.78
C LYS A 60 8.10 -0.84 -9.03
#